data_AF-A0A6P1BAX5-F1
#
_entry.id   AF-A0A6P1BAX5-F1
#
_cell.length_a   1.000
_cell.length_b   1.000
_cell.length_c   1.000
_cell.angle_alpha   90.00
_cell.angle_beta   90.00
_cell.angle_gamma   90.00
#
_symmetry.space_group_name_H-M   'P 1'
#
loop_
_entity.id
_entity.type
_entity.pdbx_description
1 polymer ?
#
loop_
_entity_poly.entity_id
_entity_poly.type
_entity_poly.pdbx_seq_one_letter_code
_entity_poly.pdbx_strand_id
1 'polypeptide(L)'
;MANVIIPPTVGRVVWFRPSEFDPITRCDQPLAAQIAYVWNDRLVNLGVLDSNGAPHGRTSITLIQAGETAPEGASYAEWMPYQQGQAAKTEAAEAKAAAVATDTATQGAGASGAESTEDANA
;
A
#
# COMPACT_ATOMS: atom_id res chain seq x y z
N MET A 1 -8.86 -12.82 7.65
CA MET A 1 -8.54 -12.21 6.34
C MET A 1 -7.05 -11.94 6.32
N ALA A 2 -6.35 -12.18 5.21
CA ALA A 2 -4.91 -11.92 5.15
C ALA A 2 -4.65 -10.43 5.43
N ASN A 3 -3.78 -10.14 6.39
CA ASN A 3 -3.37 -8.78 6.72
C ASN A 3 -2.48 -8.27 5.57
N VAL A 4 -3.02 -7.40 4.72
CA VAL A 4 -2.27 -6.81 3.61
C VAL A 4 -1.32 -5.78 4.19
N ILE A 5 -0.02 -6.07 4.12
CA ILE A 5 1.03 -5.13 4.52
C ILE A 5 1.26 -4.18 3.35
N ILE A 6 0.99 -2.89 3.57
CA ILE A 6 1.29 -1.85 2.60
C ILE A 6 2.76 -1.44 2.82
N PRO A 7 3.67 -1.70 1.86
CA PRO A 7 5.07 -1.34 2.02
C PRO A 7 5.22 0.19 2.07
N PRO A 8 5.88 0.74 3.10
CA PRO A 8 6.14 2.17 3.20
C PRO A 8 7.17 2.60 2.15
N THR A 9 6.96 3.79 1.57
CA THR A 9 7.92 4.41 0.66
C THR A 9 8.14 5.86 1.07
N VAL A 10 9.37 6.35 0.91
CA VAL A 10 9.72 7.76 1.15
C VAL A 10 8.79 8.67 0.33
N GLY A 11 8.36 9.78 0.94
CA GLY A 11 7.48 10.77 0.31
C GLY A 11 5.99 10.48 0.45
N ARG A 12 5.58 9.26 0.85
CA ARG A 12 4.16 8.97 1.16
C ARG A 12 3.73 9.70 2.42
N VAL A 13 2.46 10.12 2.43
CA VAL A 13 1.83 10.78 3.56
C VAL A 13 1.05 9.76 4.38
N VAL A 14 1.24 9.81 5.69
CA VAL A 14 0.58 9.00 6.73
C VAL A 14 0.01 9.91 7.81
N TRP A 15 -0.83 9.35 8.66
CA TRP A 15 -1.26 10.00 9.89
C TRP A 15 -0.31 9.66 11.03
N PHE A 16 0.05 10.66 11.82
CA PHE A 16 0.85 10.51 13.02
C PHE A 16 0.00 10.80 14.25
N ARG A 17 0.02 9.89 15.22
CA ARG A 17 -0.62 10.04 16.51
C ARG A 17 0.44 10.18 17.60
N PRO A 18 0.62 11.38 18.16
CA PRO A 18 1.53 11.57 19.28
C PRO A 18 0.99 10.87 20.53
N SER A 19 1.89 10.19 21.26
CA SER A 19 1.64 9.78 22.64
C SER A 19 1.49 10.98 23.57
N GLU A 20 1.03 10.77 24.81
CA GLU A 20 0.97 11.79 25.86
C GLU A 20 2.34 12.35 26.27
N PHE A 21 3.42 11.60 26.00
CA PHE A 21 4.79 12.00 26.32
C PHE A 21 5.50 12.71 25.17
N ASP A 22 4.90 12.74 23.98
CA ASP A 22 5.46 13.48 22.84
C ASP A 22 5.32 14.99 23.07
N PRO A 23 6.38 15.80 22.92
CA PRO A 23 6.33 17.24 23.17
C PRO A 23 5.66 18.04 22.04
N ILE A 24 5.22 17.40 20.95
CA ILE A 24 4.54 18.09 19.84
C ILE A 24 3.20 18.68 20.29
N THR A 25 2.83 19.81 19.69
CA THR A 25 1.49 20.38 19.88
C THR A 25 0.44 19.38 19.41
N ARG A 26 -0.40 18.90 20.33
CA ARG A 26 -1.44 17.91 20.07
C ARG A 26 -2.78 18.59 19.73
N CYS A 27 -3.61 17.88 18.98
CA CYS A 27 -5.02 18.19 18.80
C CYS A 27 -5.82 16.87 18.75
N ASP A 28 -7.15 16.97 18.67
CA ASP A 28 -8.04 15.79 18.60
C ASP A 28 -7.92 15.02 17.27
N GLN A 29 -7.21 15.59 16.29
CA GLN A 29 -7.03 15.03 14.95
C GLN A 29 -5.63 14.42 14.81
N PRO A 30 -5.47 13.36 14.00
CA PRO A 30 -4.14 12.88 13.64
C PRO A 30 -3.36 13.98 12.90
N LEU A 31 -2.06 14.04 13.15
CA LEU A 31 -1.16 14.99 12.51
C LEU A 31 -0.74 14.48 11.13
N ALA A 32 -0.61 15.40 10.17
CA ALA A 32 -0.11 15.05 8.84
C ALA A 32 1.39 14.77 8.93
N ALA A 33 1.83 13.62 8.40
CA ALA A 33 3.23 13.25 8.41
C ALA A 33 3.66 12.68 7.06
N GLN A 34 4.85 13.06 6.60
CA GLN A 34 5.48 12.49 5.42
C GLN A 34 6.59 11.51 5.84
N ILE A 35 6.64 10.35 5.19
CA ILE A 35 7.71 9.37 5.39
C ILE A 35 9.02 9.96 4.85
N ALA A 36 9.95 10.25 5.76
CA ALA A 36 11.27 10.78 5.45
C ALA A 36 12.31 9.66 5.25
N TYR A 37 12.15 8.52 5.96
CA TYR A 37 13.05 7.37 5.86
C TYR A 37 12.31 6.07 6.22
N VAL A 38 12.73 4.95 5.62
CA VAL A 38 12.15 3.61 5.87
C VAL A 38 13.25 2.68 6.39
N TRP A 39 13.05 2.13 7.58
CA TRP A 39 13.92 1.08 8.13
C TRP A 39 13.48 -0.31 7.68
N ASN A 40 12.17 -0.56 7.74
CA ASN A 40 11.49 -1.77 7.30
C ASN A 40 9.98 -1.47 7.13
N ASP A 41 9.17 -2.49 6.87
CA ASP A 41 7.73 -2.34 6.62
C ASP A 41 6.92 -1.73 7.78
N ARG A 42 7.50 -1.70 8.99
CA ARG A 42 6.84 -1.33 10.26
C ARG A 42 7.50 -0.17 10.98
N LEU A 43 8.64 0.34 10.51
CA LEU A 43 9.42 1.33 11.23
C LEU A 43 9.94 2.40 10.26
N VAL A 44 9.59 3.66 10.54
CA VAL A 44 9.86 4.79 9.66
C VAL A 44 10.30 6.02 10.45
N ASN A 45 10.96 6.95 9.76
CA ASN A 45 11.13 8.32 10.26
C ASN A 45 10.17 9.25 9.50
N LEU A 46 9.67 10.25 10.19
CA LEU A 46 8.61 11.14 9.72
C LEU A 46 9.02 12.61 9.83
N GLY A 47 8.61 13.39 8.82
CA GLY A 47 8.43 14.83 8.96
C GLY A 47 6.95 15.10 9.27
N VAL A 48 6.65 15.52 10.49
CA VAL A 48 5.30 15.74 11.01
C VAL A 48 5.00 17.25 11.00
N LEU A 49 3.79 17.63 10.60
CA LEU A 49 3.28 18.98 10.80
C LEU A 49 2.32 18.98 11.99
N ASP A 50 2.56 19.85 12.97
CA ASP A 50 1.65 20.01 14.10
C ASP A 50 0.38 20.80 13.72
N SER A 51 -0.52 21.02 14.67
CA SER A 51 -1.77 21.75 14.45
C SER A 51 -1.58 23.21 14.02
N ASN A 52 -0.39 23.78 14.24
CA ASN A 52 -0.03 25.14 13.81
C ASN A 52 0.70 25.13 12.46
N GLY A 53 0.91 23.95 11.87
CA GLY A 53 1.69 23.76 10.65
C GLY A 53 3.20 23.81 10.87
N ALA A 54 3.68 23.75 12.13
CA ALA A 54 5.11 23.74 12.40
C ALA A 54 5.70 22.35 12.11
N PRO A 55 6.87 22.27 11.43
CA PRO A 55 7.50 21.00 11.10
C PRO A 55 8.31 20.42 12.26
N HIS A 56 8.15 19.12 12.49
CA HIS A 56 8.81 18.35 13.54
C HIS A 56 9.33 17.02 13.00
N GLY A 57 10.58 16.69 13.33
CA GLY A 57 11.14 15.37 13.01
C GLY A 57 10.77 14.33 14.07
N ARG A 58 10.33 13.15 13.65
CA ARG A 58 10.15 11.98 14.54
C ARG A 58 10.83 10.77 13.94
N THR A 59 11.61 10.06 14.74
CA THR A 59 12.38 8.90 14.29
C THR A 59 11.89 7.63 14.96
N SER A 60 12.13 6.50 14.32
CA SER A 60 11.79 5.17 14.85
C SER A 60 10.30 5.03 15.22
N ILE A 61 9.42 5.59 14.38
CA ILE A 61 7.98 5.54 14.59
C ILE A 61 7.43 4.24 14.02
N THR A 62 6.66 3.53 14.84
CA THR A 62 5.93 2.33 14.42
C THR A 62 4.82 2.70 13.45
N LEU A 63 4.83 2.09 12.27
CA LEU A 63 3.78 2.18 11.28
C LEU A 63 2.83 0.99 11.42
N ILE A 64 1.61 1.28 11.89
CA ILE A 64 0.54 0.32 12.06
C ILE A 64 -0.09 0.01 10.70
N GLN A 65 -0.30 -1.28 10.44
CA GLN A 65 -0.98 -1.75 9.24
C GLN A 65 -2.47 -2.01 9.53
N ALA A 66 -3.26 -2.21 8.47
CA ALA A 66 -4.71 -2.35 8.59
C ALA A 66 -5.11 -3.51 9.53
N GLY A 67 -5.93 -3.22 10.55
CA GLY A 67 -6.43 -4.24 11.49
C GLY A 67 -5.52 -4.55 12.67
N GLU A 68 -4.41 -3.83 12.83
CA GLU A 68 -3.54 -3.97 14.01
C GLU A 68 -3.88 -2.98 15.12
N THR A 69 -3.51 -3.35 16.34
CA THR A 69 -3.75 -2.56 17.53
C THR A 69 -2.69 -1.49 17.71
N ALA A 70 -3.11 -0.29 18.12
CA ALA A 70 -2.21 0.79 18.50
C ALA A 70 -1.31 0.39 19.69
N PRO A 71 0.00 0.70 19.64
CA PRO A 71 0.87 0.50 20.78
C PRO A 71 0.46 1.46 21.90
N GLU A 72 0.22 0.90 23.08
CA GLU A 72 -0.24 1.68 24.23
C GLU A 72 0.86 2.64 24.72
N GLY A 73 0.49 3.90 24.94
CA GLY A 73 1.39 4.92 25.48
C GLY A 73 2.52 5.38 24.54
N ALA A 74 2.59 4.90 23.29
CA ALA A 74 3.64 5.24 22.34
C ALA A 74 3.11 6.02 21.14
N SER A 75 3.96 6.90 20.59
CA SER A 75 3.64 7.61 19.35
C SER A 75 3.70 6.64 18.18
N TYR A 76 2.73 6.70 17.26
CA TYR A 76 2.66 5.79 16.12
C TYR A 76 2.17 6.49 14.85
N ALA A 77 2.34 5.82 13.72
CA ALA A 77 1.77 6.24 12.45
C ALA A 77 0.78 5.19 11.92
N GLU A 78 -0.21 5.65 11.17
CA GLU A 78 -1.21 4.81 10.51
C GLU A 78 -1.49 5.31 9.11
N TRP A 79 -1.85 4.39 8.20
CA TRP A 79 -2.28 4.75 6.85
C TRP A 79 -3.63 5.45 6.88
N MET A 80 -3.80 6.50 6.08
CA MET A 80 -5.10 7.14 5.91
C MET A 80 -6.14 6.13 5.39
N PRO A 81 -7.37 6.10 5.92
CA PRO A 81 -8.39 5.11 5.56
C PRO A 81 -8.64 5.02 4.04
N TYR A 82 -8.61 6.15 3.35
CA TYR A 82 -8.79 6.19 1.90
C TYR A 82 -7.65 5.53 1.12
N GLN A 83 -6.41 5.62 1.62
CA GLN A 83 -5.25 4.98 0.97
C GLN A 83 -5.29 3.46 1.10
N GLN A 84 -5.80 2.95 2.23
CA GLN A 84 -6.04 1.52 2.41
C GLN A 84 -7.09 1.01 1.39
N GLY A 85 -8.16 1.78 1.20
CA GLY A 85 -9.20 1.47 0.21
C GLY A 85 -8.74 1.54 -1.24
N GLN A 86 -7.75 2.37 -1.57
CA GLN A 86 -7.15 2.41 -2.91
C GLN A 86 -6.16 1.27 -3.13
N ALA A 87 -5.30 0.96 -2.15
CA ALA A 87 -4.38 -0.18 -2.22
C ALA A 87 -5.15 -1.50 -2.44
N ALA A 88 -6.22 -1.73 -1.68
CA ALA A 88 -7.08 -2.90 -1.83
C ALA A 88 -7.73 -3.02 -3.23
N LYS A 89 -8.05 -1.88 -3.86
CA LYS A 89 -8.62 -1.86 -5.22
C LYS A 89 -7.57 -2.17 -6.29
N THR A 90 -6.37 -1.63 -6.15
CA THR A 90 -5.25 -1.90 -7.08
C THR A 90 -4.85 -3.37 -7.01
N GLU A 91 -4.70 -3.95 -5.83
CA GLU A 91 -4.39 -5.37 -5.66
C GLU A 91 -5.47 -6.27 -6.26
N ALA A 92 -6.75 -5.94 -6.08
CA ALA A 92 -7.85 -6.68 -6.69
C ALA A 92 -7.86 -6.58 -8.22
N ALA A 93 -7.42 -5.46 -8.80
CA ALA A 93 -7.29 -5.27 -10.23
C ALA A 93 -6.09 -6.05 -10.81
N GLU A 94 -4.95 -6.02 -10.12
CA GLU A 94 -3.75 -6.78 -10.50
C GLU A 94 -3.98 -8.29 -10.41
N ALA A 95 -4.65 -8.78 -9.36
CA ALA A 95 -5.02 -10.20 -9.24
C ALA A 95 -5.95 -10.65 -10.38
N LYS A 96 -6.90 -9.80 -10.79
CA LYS A 96 -7.77 -10.07 -11.95
C LYS A 96 -7.00 -10.07 -13.27
N ALA A 97 -6.07 -9.14 -13.45
CA ALA A 97 -5.24 -9.07 -14.65
C ALA A 97 -4.30 -10.29 -14.76
N ALA A 98 -3.71 -10.73 -13.64
CA ALA A 98 -2.87 -11.92 -13.60
C ALA A 98 -3.65 -13.20 -13.93
N ALA A 99 -4.89 -13.34 -13.42
CA ALA A 99 -5.75 -14.47 -13.74
C ALA A 99 -6.16 -14.53 -15.23
N VAL A 100 -6.42 -13.38 -15.86
CA VAL A 100 -6.75 -13.29 -17.29
C VAL A 100 -5.54 -13.66 -18.17
N ALA A 101 -4.32 -13.31 -17.76
CA ALA A 101 -3.10 -13.66 -18.49
C ALA A 101 -2.84 -15.17 -18.51
N THR A 102 -3.16 -15.89 -17.42
CA THR A 102 -3.01 -17.35 -17.36
C THR A 102 -4.04 -18.13 -18.18
N ASP A 103 -5.26 -17.59 -18.33
CA ASP A 103 -6.33 -18.24 -19.10
C ASP A 103 -6.06 -18.14 -20.62
N THR A 104 -5.54 -17.01 -21.06
CA THR A 104 -5.21 -16.76 -22.48
C THR A 104 -4.07 -17.66 -23.00
N ALA A 105 -3.12 -18.06 -22.13
CA ALA A 105 -2.02 -18.94 -22.50
C ALA A 105 -2.46 -20.40 -22.77
N THR A 106 -3.59 -20.82 -22.21
CA THR A 106 -4.09 -22.20 -22.32
C THR A 106 -4.93 -22.41 -23.61
N GLN A 107 -5.53 -21.35 -24.15
CA GLN A 107 -6.40 -21.44 -25.35
C GLN A 107 -5.65 -21.36 -26.70
N GLY A 108 -4.33 -21.08 -26.70
CA GLY A 108 -3.53 -20.91 -27.92
C GLY A 108 -2.92 -22.17 -28.54
N ALA A 109 -3.06 -23.35 -27.93
CA ALA A 109 -2.36 -24.57 -28.38
C ALA A 109 -3.18 -25.51 -29.30
N GLY A 110 -4.40 -25.12 -29.70
CA GLY A 110 -5.36 -26.02 -30.36
C GLY A 110 -5.92 -25.52 -31.69
N ALA A 111 -5.08 -25.08 -32.64
CA ALA A 111 -5.50 -24.91 -34.03
C ALA A 111 -4.31 -25.01 -35.01
N SER A 112 -3.85 -26.23 -35.28
CA SER A 112 -3.08 -26.49 -36.50
C SER A 112 -3.36 -27.89 -37.04
N GLY A 113 -3.86 -27.96 -38.28
CA GLY A 113 -4.09 -29.18 -39.05
C GLY A 113 -5.55 -29.27 -39.50
N ALA A 114 -5.90 -29.49 -40.75
CA ALA A 114 -5.14 -29.62 -41.99
C ALA A 114 -6.17 -29.37 -43.11
N GLU A 115 -5.84 -28.61 -44.15
CA GLU A 115 -6.60 -28.66 -45.39
C GLU A 115 -5.63 -29.00 -46.52
N SER A 116 -5.62 -30.29 -46.83
CA SER A 116 -4.86 -30.90 -47.91
C SER A 116 -5.51 -30.58 -49.25
N THR A 117 -4.64 -30.39 -50.22
CA THR A 117 -4.80 -30.09 -51.65
C THR A 117 -5.53 -31.19 -52.42
N GLU A 118 -6.43 -30.84 -53.35
CA GLU A 118 -6.83 -31.62 -54.55
C GLU A 118 -7.93 -30.82 -55.28
N ASP A 119 -8.03 -30.66 -56.59
CA ASP A 119 -7.11 -30.85 -57.70
C ASP A 119 -7.72 -30.07 -58.88
N ALA A 120 -6.88 -29.68 -59.84
CA ALA A 120 -7.30 -29.05 -61.09
C ALA A 120 -8.02 -30.05 -62.01
N ASN A 121 -9.11 -29.66 -62.69
CA ASN A 121 -9.28 -29.97 -64.13
C ASN A 121 -10.50 -29.28 -64.80
N ALA A 122 -10.24 -28.84 -66.04
CA ALA A 122 -11.11 -28.63 -67.20
C ALA A 122 -12.22 -27.56 -67.16
#